data_AF-N4X1G4-F1
#
_entry.id   AF-N4X1G4-F1
#
_cell.length_a   1.000
_cell.length_b   1.000
_cell.length_c   1.000
_cell.angle_alpha   90.00
_cell.angle_beta   90.00
_cell.angle_gamma   90.00
#
_symmetry.space_group_name_H-M   'P 1'
#
loop_
_entity.id
_entity.type
_entity.pdbx_description
1 polymer ?
#
loop_
_entity_poly.entity_id
_entity_poly.type
_entity_poly.pdbx_seq_one_letter_code
_entity_poly.pdbx_strand_id
1 'polypeptide(L)'
;MGLEGILDRVVYRVRTGPLEGRVNYVRAWYQEIILERLYKVSCLEETGTVVSQTIDLEEKKIWTFAAFSKGHHENREMLRHPKMTHLDSWRELAKIGIQTDRHCVPHEGVITQVLEGPGSDLPVIEDSWPVL
;
A
#
# COMPACT_ATOMS: atom_id res chain seq x y z
N MET A 1 -8.61 6.17 -25.25
CA MET A 1 -8.19 4.79 -25.59
C MET A 1 -6.89 4.57 -24.82
N GLY A 2 -6.98 4.19 -23.54
CA GLY A 2 -5.84 4.36 -22.62
C GLY A 2 -5.85 3.37 -21.48
N LEU A 3 -4.74 2.64 -21.36
CA LEU A 3 -4.29 1.86 -20.21
C LEU A 3 -5.10 0.59 -19.85
N GLU A 4 -5.82 -0.02 -20.79
CA GLU A 4 -6.26 -1.42 -20.61
C GLU A 4 -5.05 -2.35 -20.77
N GLY A 5 -4.41 -2.68 -19.64
CA GLY A 5 -3.25 -3.56 -19.57
C GLY A 5 -2.19 -3.17 -18.54
N ILE A 6 -2.36 -2.05 -17.82
CA ILE A 6 -1.37 -1.61 -16.82
C ILE A 6 -1.62 -2.32 -15.49
N LEU A 7 -0.57 -2.99 -15.01
CA LEU A 7 -0.31 -3.46 -13.65
C LEU A 7 -1.15 -2.70 -12.61
N ASP A 8 -2.32 -3.23 -12.27
CA ASP A 8 -3.28 -2.59 -11.38
C ASP A 8 -2.92 -2.82 -9.91
N ARG A 9 -1.64 -3.12 -9.61
CA ARG A 9 -1.19 -3.59 -8.30
C ARG A 9 0.09 -2.93 -7.83
N VAL A 10 0.12 -2.64 -6.53
CA VAL A 10 1.34 -2.33 -5.78
C VAL A 10 1.71 -3.55 -4.95
N VAL A 11 2.99 -3.93 -4.99
CA VAL A 11 3.60 -4.87 -4.05
C VAL A 11 4.54 -4.08 -3.15
N TYR A 12 4.40 -4.24 -1.84
CA TYR A 12 5.28 -3.56 -0.90
C TYR A 12 5.68 -4.43 0.28
N ARG A 13 6.80 -4.05 0.90
CA ARG A 13 7.32 -4.62 2.15
C ARG A 13 7.67 -3.50 3.11
N VAL A 14 7.30 -3.65 4.38
CA VAL A 14 7.71 -2.76 5.47
C VAL A 14 8.96 -3.33 6.13
N ARG A 15 10.04 -2.55 6.14
CA ARG A 15 11.34 -2.98 6.70
C ARG A 15 11.56 -2.62 8.15
N THR A 16 10.90 -1.59 8.66
CA THR A 16 11.14 -1.08 10.01
C THR A 16 9.84 -0.53 10.61
N GLY A 17 9.84 -0.36 11.94
CA GLY A 17 8.73 0.25 12.66
C GLY A 17 7.61 -0.73 13.01
N PRO A 18 6.41 -0.23 13.37
CA PRO A 18 5.36 -1.06 13.99
C PRO A 18 4.79 -2.19 13.11
N LEU A 19 5.03 -2.12 11.80
CA LEU A 19 4.58 -3.10 10.82
C LEU A 19 5.76 -3.85 10.17
N GLU A 20 6.95 -3.82 10.76
CA GLU A 20 8.12 -4.56 10.28
C GLU A 20 7.79 -6.02 9.99
N GLY A 21 8.17 -6.51 8.80
CA GLY A 21 7.86 -7.85 8.32
C GLY A 21 6.57 -7.95 7.49
N ARG A 22 5.72 -6.91 7.50
CA ARG A 22 4.53 -6.85 6.65
C ARG A 22 4.92 -6.89 5.18
N VAL A 23 4.27 -7.79 4.44
CA VAL A 23 4.36 -7.89 2.98
C VAL A 23 2.95 -7.92 2.42
N ASN A 24 2.67 -7.05 1.47
CA ASN A 24 1.34 -6.89 0.91
C ASN A 24 1.39 -6.76 -0.62
N TYR A 25 0.28 -7.14 -1.25
CA TYR A 25 -0.04 -6.89 -2.65
C TYR A 25 -1.48 -6.40 -2.70
N VAL A 26 -1.71 -5.27 -3.35
CA VAL A 26 -3.01 -4.60 -3.31
C VAL A 26 -3.32 -4.00 -4.66
N ARG A 27 -4.60 -4.00 -5.02
CA ARG A 27 -5.07 -3.22 -6.15
C ARG A 27 -4.79 -1.74 -5.91
N ALA A 28 -4.32 -1.05 -6.94
CA ALA A 28 -4.01 0.37 -6.89
C ALA A 28 -4.56 1.10 -8.10
N TRP A 29 -4.91 2.36 -7.88
CA TRP A 29 -5.29 3.30 -8.91
C TRP A 29 -4.17 4.31 -9.08
N TYR A 30 -3.74 4.46 -10.33
CA TYR A 30 -2.64 5.32 -10.73
C TYR A 30 -3.16 6.52 -11.49
N GLN A 31 -2.64 7.69 -11.18
CA GLN A 31 -2.85 8.91 -11.93
C GLN A 31 -1.49 9.54 -12.18
N GLU A 32 -1.17 9.77 -13.43
CA GLU A 32 -0.03 10.60 -13.80
C GLU A 32 -0.47 12.06 -13.73
N ILE A 33 0.09 12.82 -12.78
CA ILE A 33 -0.23 14.23 -12.57
C ILE A 33 0.64 15.09 -13.49
N ILE A 34 1.94 14.76 -13.55
CA ILE A 34 2.90 15.35 -14.48
C ILE A 34 3.59 14.19 -15.19
N LEU A 35 3.52 14.20 -16.51
CA LEU A 35 4.10 13.19 -17.39
C LEU A 35 5.54 12.86 -16.97
N GLU A 36 5.83 11.58 -16.77
CA GLU A 36 7.16 11.05 -16.47
C GLU A 36 7.81 11.56 -15.16
N ARG A 37 7.06 12.26 -14.30
CA ARG A 37 7.60 12.89 -13.09
C ARG A 37 6.78 12.61 -11.83
N LEU A 38 5.51 13.02 -11.86
CA LEU A 38 4.69 13.13 -10.66
C LEU A 38 3.49 12.21 -10.77
N TYR A 39 3.42 11.26 -9.86
CA TYR A 39 2.40 10.22 -9.85
C TYR A 39 1.59 10.28 -8.57
N LYS A 40 0.31 9.93 -8.69
CA LYS A 40 -0.54 9.62 -7.54
C LYS A 40 -0.94 8.17 -7.60
N VAL A 41 -0.71 7.47 -6.50
CA VAL A 41 -1.06 6.05 -6.32
C VAL A 41 -1.96 5.95 -5.10
N SER A 42 -3.15 5.39 -5.27
CA SER A 42 -4.10 5.21 -4.18
C SER A 42 -4.58 3.77 -4.10
N CYS A 43 -4.82 3.25 -2.91
CA CYS A 43 -5.34 1.91 -2.71
C CYS A 43 -6.26 1.83 -1.48
N LEU A 44 -7.11 0.81 -1.47
CA LEU A 44 -7.88 0.35 -0.33
C LEU A 44 -7.40 -1.07 -0.02
N GLU A 45 -6.83 -1.26 1.17
CA GLU A 45 -6.35 -2.56 1.61
C GLU A 45 -7.45 -3.41 2.26
N GLU A 46 -7.25 -4.72 2.34
CA GLU A 46 -8.19 -5.67 2.94
C GLU A 46 -8.42 -5.44 4.44
N THR A 47 -7.48 -4.75 5.10
CA THR A 47 -7.63 -4.29 6.49
C THR A 47 -8.60 -3.10 6.62
N GLY A 48 -9.12 -2.60 5.50
CA GLY A 48 -9.92 -1.39 5.42
C GLY A 48 -9.09 -0.11 5.39
N THR A 49 -7.76 -0.18 5.49
CA THR A 49 -6.86 0.99 5.40
C THR A 49 -6.93 1.65 4.03
N VAL A 50 -7.08 2.97 4.00
CA VAL A 50 -7.00 3.77 2.77
C VAL A 50 -5.64 4.42 2.71
N VAL A 51 -4.95 4.31 1.58
CA VAL A 51 -3.65 4.95 1.36
C VAL A 51 -3.70 5.76 0.07
N SER A 52 -3.18 6.98 0.11
CA SER A 52 -2.92 7.79 -1.07
C SER A 52 -1.51 8.35 -0.98
N GLN A 53 -0.73 8.15 -2.03
CA GLN A 53 0.65 8.58 -2.14
C GLN A 53 0.83 9.45 -3.36
N THR A 54 1.55 10.55 -3.20
CA THR A 54 2.05 11.36 -4.31
C THR A 54 3.56 11.15 -4.37
N ILE A 55 4.07 10.71 -5.51
CA ILE A 55 5.45 10.30 -5.73
C ILE A 55 6.04 11.24 -6.78
N ASP A 56 7.04 12.03 -6.40
CA ASP A 56 7.84 12.84 -7.32
C ASP A 56 9.19 12.15 -7.53
N LEU A 57 9.39 11.61 -8.73
CA LEU A 57 10.62 10.89 -9.09
C LEU A 57 11.82 11.83 -9.31
N GLU A 58 11.55 13.08 -9.70
CA GLU A 58 12.59 14.10 -9.93
C GLU A 58 13.11 14.63 -8.58
N GLU A 59 12.20 15.04 -7.70
CA GLU A 59 12.55 15.54 -6.35
C GLU A 59 12.90 14.41 -5.37
N LYS A 60 12.68 13.15 -5.76
CA LYS A 60 12.87 11.94 -4.92
C LYS A 60 12.10 12.04 -3.60
N LYS A 61 10.85 12.49 -3.67
CA LYS A 61 9.97 12.65 -2.51
C LYS A 61 8.69 11.86 -2.65
N ILE A 62 8.17 11.41 -1.51
CA ILE A 62 6.85 10.79 -1.41
C ILE A 62 6.05 11.46 -0.30
N TRP A 63 4.82 11.88 -0.62
CA TRP A 63 3.86 12.36 0.36
C TRP A 63 2.76 11.32 0.51
N THR A 64 2.58 10.81 1.72
CA THR A 64 1.59 9.79 2.04
C THR A 64 0.52 10.35 2.93
N PHE A 65 -0.73 10.06 2.60
CA PHE A 65 -1.85 10.07 3.54
C PHE A 65 -2.34 8.64 3.71
N ALA A 66 -2.15 8.10 4.91
CA ALA A 66 -2.68 6.78 5.29
C ALA A 66 -3.77 6.95 6.35
N ALA A 67 -4.95 6.39 6.11
CA ALA A 67 -6.05 6.35 7.06
C ALA A 67 -6.31 4.91 7.49
N PHE A 68 -5.60 4.49 8.55
CA PHE A 68 -5.70 3.15 9.10
C PHE A 68 -7.07 2.94 9.72
N SER A 69 -7.72 1.80 9.41
CA SER A 69 -8.94 1.41 10.14
C SER A 69 -8.62 1.22 11.63
N LYS A 70 -9.63 1.31 12.49
CA LYS A 70 -9.45 1.08 13.93
C LYS A 70 -8.86 -0.30 14.20
N GLY A 71 -9.42 -1.34 13.57
CA GLY A 71 -8.89 -2.70 13.68
C GLY A 71 -7.44 -2.82 13.26
N HIS A 72 -7.03 -2.19 12.15
CA HIS A 72 -5.62 -2.16 11.74
C HIS A 72 -4.75 -1.46 12.79
N HIS A 73 -5.15 -0.27 13.24
CA HIS A 73 -4.36 0.56 14.12
C HIS A 73 -4.16 -0.09 15.51
N GLU A 74 -5.22 -0.65 16.08
CA GLU A 74 -5.17 -1.23 17.43
C GLU A 74 -4.55 -2.63 17.46
N ASN A 75 -4.47 -3.33 16.31
CA ASN A 75 -4.01 -4.72 16.22
C ASN A 75 -2.81 -4.91 15.26
N ARG A 76 -1.90 -3.93 15.20
CA ARG A 76 -0.74 -3.91 14.28
C ARG A 76 0.13 -5.16 14.32
N GLU A 77 0.25 -5.80 15.48
CA GLU A 77 1.04 -7.03 15.65
C GLU A 77 0.55 -8.15 14.71
N MET A 78 -0.77 -8.25 14.48
CA MET A 78 -1.38 -9.25 13.59
C MET A 78 -1.08 -9.01 12.11
N LEU A 79 -0.48 -7.86 11.78
CA LEU A 79 -0.24 -7.38 10.43
C LEU A 79 1.23 -7.48 10.00
N ARG A 80 2.11 -7.96 10.88
CA ARG A 80 3.56 -8.15 10.65
C ARG A 80 3.89 -9.40 9.81
N HIS A 81 2.87 -10.11 9.33
CA HIS A 81 3.03 -11.30 8.52
C HIS A 81 2.65 -11.03 7.05
N PRO A 82 3.05 -11.90 6.10
CA PRO A 82 2.63 -11.78 4.72
C PRO A 82 1.11 -11.90 4.56
N LYS A 83 0.50 -11.02 3.73
CA LYS A 83 -0.94 -11.06 3.40
C LYS A 83 -1.41 -12.45 2.97
N MET A 84 -0.61 -13.14 2.17
CA MET A 84 -0.96 -14.44 1.57
C MET A 84 -1.42 -15.46 2.61
N THR A 85 -0.80 -15.47 3.79
CA THR A 85 -1.10 -16.45 4.85
C THR A 85 -2.11 -15.93 5.88
N HIS A 86 -2.51 -14.65 5.81
CA HIS A 86 -3.31 -13.98 6.85
C HIS A 86 -4.48 -13.16 6.31
N LEU A 87 -4.85 -13.38 5.03
CA LEU A 87 -5.85 -12.59 4.32
C LEU A 87 -7.19 -12.51 5.06
N ASP A 88 -7.70 -13.64 5.54
CA ASP A 88 -9.00 -13.68 6.22
C ASP A 88 -8.93 -12.93 7.56
N SER A 89 -7.87 -13.12 8.33
CA SER A 89 -7.63 -12.36 9.57
C SER A 89 -7.58 -10.85 9.32
N TRP A 90 -7.00 -10.41 8.19
CA TRP A 90 -6.97 -8.99 7.83
C TRP A 90 -8.35 -8.44 7.49
N ARG A 91 -9.18 -9.24 6.80
CA ARG A 91 -10.57 -8.87 6.50
C ARG A 91 -11.41 -8.74 7.77
N GLU A 92 -11.16 -9.56 8.78
CA GLU A 92 -11.83 -9.42 10.07
C GLU A 92 -11.48 -8.09 10.77
N LEU A 93 -10.22 -7.64 10.67
CA LEU A 93 -9.81 -6.35 11.22
C LEU A 93 -10.55 -5.16 10.57
N ALA A 94 -10.91 -5.27 9.29
CA ALA A 94 -11.65 -4.21 8.59
C ALA A 94 -13.06 -3.98 9.15
N LYS A 95 -13.61 -4.95 9.89
CA LYS A 95 -14.95 -4.89 10.50
C LYS A 95 -14.95 -4.18 11.87
N ILE A 96 -13.78 -3.83 12.40
CA ILE A 96 -13.66 -3.20 13.72
C ILE A 96 -13.68 -1.67 13.58
N GLY A 97 -14.63 -1.03 14.25
CA GLY A 97 -14.84 0.41 14.26
C GLY A 97 -15.67 0.92 13.08
N ILE A 98 -15.75 2.24 12.96
CA ILE A 98 -16.44 2.93 11.88
C ILE A 98 -15.48 3.87 11.12
N GLN A 99 -15.95 4.46 10.01
CA GLN A 99 -15.09 5.28 9.13
C GLN A 99 -14.44 6.47 9.83
N THR A 100 -15.10 7.05 10.84
CA THR A 100 -14.58 8.18 11.63
C THR A 100 -13.58 7.77 12.71
N ASP A 101 -13.44 6.48 13.01
CA ASP A 101 -12.46 5.97 13.99
C ASP A 101 -11.06 5.83 13.39
N ARG A 102 -10.88 6.19 12.12
CA ARG A 102 -9.62 5.99 11.41
C ARG A 102 -8.50 6.81 12.04
N HIS A 103 -7.35 6.16 12.18
CA HIS A 103 -6.12 6.84 12.54
C HIS A 103 -5.45 7.39 11.28
N CYS A 104 -5.57 8.69 11.06
CA CYS A 104 -5.01 9.39 9.91
C CYS A 104 -3.56 9.81 10.16
N VAL A 105 -2.66 9.40 9.25
CA VAL A 105 -1.23 9.67 9.32
C VAL A 105 -0.78 10.32 8.02
N PRO A 106 -0.62 11.66 8.00
CA PRO A 106 0.15 12.34 6.97
C PRO A 106 1.65 12.14 7.24
N HIS A 107 2.42 11.79 6.22
CA HIS A 107 3.87 11.61 6.35
C HIS A 107 4.60 11.93 5.04
N GLU A 108 5.80 12.49 5.14
CA GLU A 108 6.72 12.70 4.01
C GLU A 108 7.87 11.69 4.08
N GLY A 109 8.24 11.09 2.95
CA GLY A 109 9.39 10.20 2.83
C GLY A 109 10.33 10.64 1.71
N VAL A 110 11.55 10.11 1.76
CA VAL A 110 12.57 10.31 0.73
C VAL A 110 12.77 9.01 -0.04
N ILE A 111 12.81 9.12 -1.37
CA ILE A 111 13.09 8.01 -2.27
C ILE A 111 14.61 7.85 -2.34
N THR A 112 15.12 6.79 -1.73
CA THR A 112 16.57 6.51 -1.72
C THR A 112 17.03 5.79 -2.98
N GLN A 113 16.13 5.07 -3.66
CA GLN A 113 16.44 4.28 -4.84
C GLN A 113 15.22 4.13 -5.75
N VAL A 114 15.46 4.18 -7.07
CA VAL A 114 14.50 3.80 -8.11
C VAL A 114 15.18 2.74 -8.96
N LEU A 115 14.50 1.61 -9.15
CA LEU A 115 14.99 0.46 -9.89
C LEU A 115 13.94 0.03 -10.91
N GLU A 116 14.39 -0.55 -12.01
CA GLU A 116 13.52 -1.17 -13.00
C GLU A 116 13.40 -2.68 -12.74
N GLY A 117 12.20 -3.20 -12.95
CA GLY A 117 11.88 -4.61 -12.73
C GLY A 117 11.35 -4.92 -11.32
N PRO A 118 11.12 -6.20 -11.01
CA PRO A 118 10.44 -6.62 -9.77
C PRO A 118 11.27 -6.40 -8.50
N GLY A 119 12.59 -6.22 -8.63
CA GLY A 119 13.52 -6.17 -7.50
C GLY A 119 13.72 -7.55 -6.83
N SER A 120 14.81 -7.70 -6.08
CA SER A 120 15.13 -8.93 -5.35
C SER A 120 14.46 -9.02 -3.97
N ASP A 121 13.94 -7.90 -3.48
CA ASP A 121 13.48 -7.74 -2.10
C ASP A 121 11.94 -7.82 -1.95
N LEU A 122 11.22 -8.00 -3.05
CA LEU A 122 9.77 -8.18 -3.04
C LEU A 122 9.45 -9.64 -3.41
N PRO A 123 8.39 -10.23 -2.82
CA PRO A 123 7.96 -11.55 -3.25
C PRO A 123 7.45 -11.50 -4.70
N VAL A 124 7.55 -12.63 -5.39
CA VAL A 124 6.77 -12.85 -6.62
C VAL A 124 5.30 -13.00 -6.22
N ILE A 125 4.42 -12.28 -6.93
CA ILE A 125 2.98 -12.38 -6.77
C ILE A 125 2.37 -12.95 -8.04
N GLU A 126 1.26 -13.67 -7.92
CA GLU A 126 0.50 -14.11 -9.09
C GLU A 126 -0.66 -13.15 -9.36
N ASP A 127 -0.94 -12.90 -10.63
CA ASP A 127 -2.07 -12.07 -11.07
C ASP A 127 -3.42 -12.67 -10.64
N SER A 128 -3.48 -13.99 -10.43
CA SER A 128 -4.67 -14.70 -9.92
C SER A 128 -5.00 -14.38 -8.46
N TRP A 129 -4.04 -13.85 -7.69
CA TRP A 129 -4.22 -13.68 -6.24
C TRP A 129 -5.26 -12.60 -5.92
N PRO A 130 -6.07 -12.81 -4.87
CA PRO A 130 -7.19 -11.93 -4.56
C PRO A 130 -6.75 -10.56 -4.01
N VAL A 131 -7.34 -9.52 -4.58
CA VAL A 131 -7.27 -8.13 -4.12
C VAL A 131 -8.69 -7.56 -4.06
N LEU A 132 -8.89 -6.46 -3.34
CA LEU A 132 -10.15 -5.68 -3.38
C LEU A 132 -10.39 -5.00 -4.74
#